data_AF-A0A920NTJ6-F1
#
_entry.id   AF-A0A920NTJ6-F1
#
_cell.length_a   1.000
_cell.length_b   1.000
_cell.length_c   1.000
_cell.angle_alpha   90.00
_cell.angle_beta   90.00
_cell.angle_gamma   90.00
#
_symmetry.space_group_name_H-M   'P 1'
#
loop_
_entity.id
_entity.type
_entity.pdbx_description
1 polymer ?
#
loop_
_entity_poly.entity_id
_entity_poly.type
_entity_poly.pdbx_seq_one_letter_code
_entity_poly.pdbx_strand_id
1 'polypeptide(L)'
;MKFGVVMDPIGSINFKKDSTLSILIEAQSRKHDLIYMEPSSLFLREDGAYALTQEIKVRDDSENWFELSDTSEMRLSDLDMIVMRQDPPFDANYIYNTYVLEAAEREEVIVVNKPQSLRDCNEKVFATEFPQCCTPFLVTSNQSLLKEFIKEHLDTVVKPLDGMGGSSIFRVRSLDPNIAVILENITKKVIQKL
;
A
#
# COMPACT_ATOMS: atom_id res chain seq x y z
N MET A 1 -2.15 25.52 2.40
CA MET A 1 -2.90 24.25 2.42
C MET A 1 -2.32 23.40 3.53
N LYS A 2 -3.18 22.71 4.27
CA LYS A 2 -2.81 21.65 5.21
C LYS A 2 -2.69 20.34 4.44
N PHE A 3 -1.47 19.86 4.32
CA PHE A 3 -1.07 18.70 3.56
C PHE A 3 -0.78 17.54 4.51
N GLY A 4 -1.70 16.58 4.56
CA GLY A 4 -1.55 15.34 5.30
C GLY A 4 -0.72 14.30 4.54
N VAL A 5 0.10 13.56 5.26
CA VAL A 5 0.76 12.34 4.77
C VAL A 5 0.47 11.20 5.74
N VAL A 6 0.00 10.08 5.20
CA VAL A 6 -0.08 8.81 5.93
C VAL A 6 1.07 7.95 5.45
N MET A 7 2.03 7.63 6.30
CA MET A 7 3.20 6.83 5.92
C MET A 7 3.73 6.00 7.08
N ASP A 8 4.52 4.97 6.77
CA ASP A 8 5.33 4.27 7.75
C ASP A 8 6.28 5.22 8.51
N PRO A 9 6.81 4.83 9.69
CA PRO A 9 7.60 5.70 10.54
C PRO A 9 8.67 6.50 9.77
N ILE A 10 8.55 7.82 9.72
CA ILE A 10 9.49 8.65 8.91
C ILE A 10 10.95 8.51 9.36
N GLY A 11 11.19 8.10 10.62
CA GLY A 11 12.53 7.82 11.14
C GLY A 11 13.18 6.55 10.58
N SER A 12 12.43 5.64 9.95
CA SER A 12 12.95 4.37 9.42
C SER A 12 13.21 4.39 7.91
N ILE A 13 12.90 5.50 7.23
CA ILE A 13 13.03 5.61 5.77
C ILE A 13 14.49 5.57 5.30
N ASN A 14 14.68 5.23 4.03
CA ASN A 14 15.96 5.46 3.36
C ASN A 14 16.02 6.87 2.79
N PHE A 15 16.65 7.81 3.51
CA PHE A 15 16.78 9.22 3.13
C PHE A 15 17.08 9.45 1.64
N LYS A 16 17.99 8.68 1.03
CA LYS A 16 18.42 8.89 -0.36
C LYS A 16 17.45 8.36 -1.42
N LYS A 17 16.48 7.53 -1.03
CA LYS A 17 15.60 6.80 -1.96
C LYS A 17 14.13 7.07 -1.71
N ASP A 18 13.79 7.69 -0.59
CA ASP A 18 12.42 7.88 -0.18
C ASP A 18 11.75 9.00 -0.99
N SER A 19 10.80 8.61 -1.84
CA SER A 19 10.03 9.58 -2.63
C SER A 19 9.02 10.36 -1.79
N THR A 20 8.57 9.82 -0.65
CA THR A 20 7.65 10.52 0.25
C THR A 20 8.35 11.75 0.87
N LEU A 21 9.59 11.61 1.33
CA LEU A 21 10.42 12.73 1.79
C LEU A 21 10.59 13.79 0.70
N SER A 22 10.85 13.37 -0.54
CA SER A 22 10.96 14.30 -1.68
C SER A 22 9.68 15.10 -1.92
N ILE A 23 8.52 14.46 -1.81
CA ILE A 23 7.20 15.11 -1.90
C ILE A 23 7.02 16.13 -0.76
N LEU A 24 7.35 15.75 0.47
CA LEU A 24 7.22 16.62 1.64
C LEU A 24 8.16 17.84 1.56
N ILE A 25 9.40 17.67 1.10
CA ILE A 25 10.35 18.77 0.92
C ILE A 25 9.78 19.79 -0.08
N GLU A 26 9.26 19.31 -1.21
CA GLU A 26 8.65 20.19 -2.20
C GLU A 26 7.39 20.86 -1.66
N ALA A 27 6.52 20.14 -0.95
CA ALA A 27 5.32 20.71 -0.34
C ALA A 27 5.66 21.79 0.70
N GLN A 28 6.67 21.57 1.53
CA GLN A 28 7.18 22.56 2.48
C GLN A 28 7.77 23.79 1.76
N SER A 29 8.50 23.60 0.66
CA SER A 29 9.07 24.71 -0.13
C SER A 29 7.97 25.63 -0.69
N ARG A 30 6.78 25.08 -0.96
CA ARG A 30 5.57 25.79 -1.38
C ARG A 30 4.77 26.38 -0.21
N LYS A 31 5.29 26.29 1.02
CA LYS A 31 4.69 26.80 2.26
C LYS A 31 3.36 26.12 2.60
N HIS A 32 3.25 24.82 2.33
CA HIS A 32 2.16 24.01 2.88
C HIS A 32 2.45 23.66 4.35
N ASP A 33 1.40 23.59 5.16
CA ASP A 33 1.47 23.11 6.53
C ASP A 33 1.43 21.59 6.49
N LEU A 34 2.51 20.92 6.90
CA LEU A 34 2.63 19.47 6.75
C LEU A 34 2.16 18.77 8.02
N ILE A 35 1.26 17.82 7.86
CA ILE A 35 0.67 17.01 8.93
C ILE A 35 1.05 15.55 8.71
N TYR A 36 1.77 14.98 9.66
CA TYR A 36 2.23 13.60 9.65
C TYR A 36 1.26 12.68 10.41
N MET A 37 0.97 11.52 9.82
CA MET A 37 0.14 10.47 10.37
C MET A 37 0.77 9.11 10.08
N GLU A 38 0.74 8.22 11.08
CA GLU A 38 1.00 6.81 10.85
C GLU A 38 -0.31 6.08 10.54
N PRO A 39 -0.28 4.96 9.79
CA PRO A 39 -1.49 4.20 9.47
C PRO A 39 -2.31 3.79 10.71
N SER A 40 -1.63 3.45 11.81
CA SER A 40 -2.23 3.06 13.09
C SER A 40 -2.92 4.22 13.83
N SER A 41 -2.67 5.47 13.41
CA SER A 41 -3.25 6.66 14.04
C SER A 41 -4.61 7.04 13.48
N LEU A 42 -5.03 6.43 12.36
CA LEU A 42 -6.31 6.69 11.69
C LEU A 42 -7.47 5.99 12.42
N PHE A 43 -8.57 6.73 12.64
CA PHE A 43 -9.77 6.16 13.25
C PHE A 43 -11.05 6.89 12.83
N LEU A 44 -12.20 6.27 13.12
CA LEU A 44 -13.53 6.86 12.93
C LEU A 44 -14.16 7.13 14.29
N ARG A 45 -14.93 8.21 14.34
CA ARG A 45 -15.91 8.50 15.40
C ARG A 45 -17.29 8.64 14.79
N GLU A 46 -18.29 8.81 15.66
CA GLU A 46 -19.70 9.00 15.25
C GLU A 46 -19.86 10.16 14.25
N ASP A 47 -19.01 11.18 14.35
CA ASP A 47 -19.12 12.42 13.61
C ASP A 47 -18.11 12.57 12.45
N GLY A 48 -17.23 11.58 12.20
CA GLY A 48 -16.32 11.63 11.06
C GLY A 48 -15.00 10.88 11.22
N ALA A 49 -14.07 11.17 10.31
CA ALA A 49 -12.73 10.60 10.28
C ALA A 49 -11.72 11.47 11.02
N TYR A 50 -10.85 10.81 11.79
CA TYR A 50 -9.87 11.44 12.65
C TYR A 50 -8.52 10.76 12.54
N ALA A 51 -7.48 11.46 13.01
CA ALA A 51 -6.18 10.86 13.26
C ALA A 51 -5.50 11.47 14.50
N LEU A 52 -4.61 10.69 15.11
CA LEU A 52 -3.53 11.29 15.90
C LEU A 52 -2.45 11.78 14.93
N THR A 53 -2.12 13.06 15.03
CA THR A 53 -1.29 13.78 14.07
C THR A 53 -0.13 14.48 14.77
N GLN A 54 0.92 14.75 14.02
CA GLN A 54 2.00 15.65 14.41
C GLN A 54 2.26 16.63 13.27
N GLU A 55 2.53 17.89 13.56
CA GLU A 55 3.13 18.77 12.55
C GLU A 55 4.53 18.25 12.24
N ILE A 56 4.90 18.28 10.96
CA ILE A 56 6.21 17.83 10.52
C ILE A 56 6.95 18.94 9.79
N LYS A 57 8.24 19.11 10.13
CA LYS A 57 9.20 19.84 9.32
C LYS A 57 10.18 18.86 8.73
N VAL A 58 10.46 18.97 7.44
CA VAL A 58 11.41 18.10 6.74
C VAL A 58 12.60 18.88 6.19
N ARG A 59 13.75 18.21 6.06
CA ARG A 59 15.01 18.80 5.62
C ARG A 59 15.74 17.84 4.69
N ASP A 60 16.45 18.39 3.71
CA ASP A 60 17.40 17.63 2.89
C ASP A 60 18.74 17.49 3.67
N ASP A 61 18.68 16.77 4.78
CA ASP A 61 19.80 16.54 5.71
C ASP A 61 19.80 15.08 6.19
N SER A 62 20.85 14.32 5.86
CA SER A 62 20.93 12.90 6.18
C SER A 62 21.08 12.59 7.67
N GLU A 63 21.36 13.56 8.53
CA GLU A 63 21.46 13.35 9.98
C GLU A 63 20.20 13.83 10.72
N ASN A 64 19.39 14.69 10.08
CA ASN A 64 18.24 15.33 10.71
C ASN A 64 17.17 15.72 9.68
N TRP A 65 16.64 14.74 8.96
CA TRP A 65 15.70 14.99 7.86
C TRP A 65 14.28 15.34 8.30
N PHE A 66 13.95 15.25 9.59
CA PHE A 66 12.62 15.53 10.09
C PHE A 66 12.59 16.02 11.54
N GLU A 67 11.54 16.76 11.88
CA GLU A 67 11.21 17.21 13.23
C GLU A 67 9.69 17.11 13.40
N LEU A 68 9.24 16.44 14.47
CA LEU A 68 7.81 16.26 14.77
C LEU A 68 7.42 17.08 15.99
N SER A 69 6.22 17.66 15.96
CA SER A 69 5.60 18.29 17.14
C SER A 69 5.09 17.25 18.14
N ASP A 70 4.53 17.73 19.24
CA ASP A 70 3.69 16.90 20.10
C ASP A 70 2.48 16.35 19.32
N THR A 71 2.02 15.17 19.72
CA THR A 71 0.86 14.52 19.12
C THR A 71 -0.42 15.23 19.52
N SER A 72 -1.28 15.50 18.53
CA SER A 72 -2.62 16.03 18.74
C SER A 72 -3.65 15.30 17.88
N GLU A 73 -4.86 15.20 18.38
CA GLU A 73 -6.00 14.71 17.60
C GLU A 73 -6.47 15.78 16.60
N MET A 74 -6.76 15.36 15.36
CA MET A 74 -7.26 16.23 14.30
C MET A 74 -8.38 15.52 13.53
N ARG A 75 -9.43 16.27 13.17
CA ARG A 75 -10.44 15.78 12.23
C ARG A 75 -9.83 15.83 10.83
N LEU A 76 -9.93 14.75 10.06
CA LEU A 76 -9.28 14.68 8.75
C LEU A 76 -9.85 15.70 7.75
N SER A 77 -11.09 16.16 7.92
CA SER A 77 -11.67 17.24 7.11
C SER A 77 -11.14 18.64 7.41
N ASP A 78 -10.31 18.79 8.44
CA ASP A 78 -9.52 20.01 8.62
C ASP A 78 -8.31 20.08 7.66
N LEU A 79 -8.01 19.00 6.93
CA LEU A 79 -6.96 18.93 5.92
C LEU A 79 -7.51 19.25 4.52
N ASP A 80 -6.71 19.90 3.68
CA ASP A 80 -7.09 20.10 2.27
C ASP A 80 -6.81 18.85 1.43
N MET A 81 -5.74 18.11 1.79
CA MET A 81 -5.26 16.96 1.04
C MET A 81 -4.59 15.95 1.95
N ILE A 82 -4.73 14.66 1.63
CA ILE A 82 -4.00 13.55 2.27
C ILE A 82 -3.33 12.72 1.19
N VAL A 83 -2.03 12.45 1.32
CA VAL A 83 -1.34 11.47 0.48
C VAL A 83 -1.12 10.18 1.27
N MET A 84 -1.73 9.10 0.79
CA MET A 84 -1.55 7.74 1.30
C MET A 84 -0.26 7.14 0.74
N ARG A 85 0.75 7.05 1.59
CA ARG A 85 2.11 6.57 1.32
C ARG A 85 2.53 5.43 2.25
N GLN A 86 1.57 4.77 2.88
CA GLN A 86 1.81 3.49 3.55
C GLN A 86 2.34 2.48 2.51
N ASP A 87 3.44 1.81 2.84
CA ASP A 87 3.97 0.72 2.04
C ASP A 87 3.06 -0.54 2.13
N PRO A 88 3.04 -1.39 1.10
CA PRO A 88 2.41 -2.71 1.20
C PRO A 88 3.02 -3.56 2.36
N PRO A 89 2.35 -4.65 2.79
CA PRO A 89 1.38 -5.44 2.04
C PRO A 89 -0.01 -4.81 1.95
N PHE A 90 -0.73 -5.14 0.88
CA PHE A 90 -2.15 -4.83 0.77
C PHE A 90 -2.97 -5.83 1.60
N ASP A 91 -3.02 -5.59 2.91
CA ASP A 91 -3.68 -6.44 3.89
C ASP A 91 -5.01 -5.84 4.40
N ALA A 92 -5.62 -6.49 5.40
CA ALA A 92 -6.86 -6.01 5.99
C ALA A 92 -6.71 -4.61 6.63
N ASN A 93 -5.57 -4.32 7.26
CA ASN A 93 -5.32 -3.01 7.86
C ASN A 93 -5.22 -1.92 6.80
N TYR A 94 -4.51 -2.19 5.70
CA TYR A 94 -4.46 -1.28 4.55
C TYR A 94 -5.88 -0.98 4.04
N ILE A 95 -6.72 -2.01 3.87
CA ILE A 95 -8.12 -1.85 3.45
C ILE A 95 -8.91 -1.02 4.46
N TYR A 96 -8.78 -1.28 5.77
CA TYR A 96 -9.51 -0.54 6.79
C TYR A 96 -9.10 0.94 6.83
N ASN A 97 -7.82 1.23 6.66
CA ASN A 97 -7.33 2.60 6.52
C ASN A 97 -7.97 3.31 5.31
N THR A 98 -8.19 2.61 4.20
CA THR A 98 -8.91 3.20 3.06
C THR A 98 -10.34 3.61 3.42
N TYR A 99 -11.04 2.93 4.33
CA TYR A 99 -12.39 3.35 4.73
C TYR A 99 -12.39 4.60 5.59
N VAL A 100 -11.36 4.79 6.44
CA VAL A 100 -11.18 6.03 7.21
C VAL A 100 -10.88 7.19 6.26
N LEU A 101 -9.97 6.99 5.30
CA LEU A 101 -9.63 8.00 4.31
C LEU A 101 -10.79 8.32 3.36
N GLU A 102 -11.61 7.33 3.00
CA GLU A 102 -12.81 7.54 2.20
C GLU A 102 -13.88 8.34 2.95
N ALA A 103 -13.93 8.22 4.29
CA ALA A 103 -14.78 9.07 5.10
C ALA A 103 -14.31 10.53 5.09
N ALA A 104 -13.00 10.78 5.12
CA ALA A 104 -12.45 12.11 4.88
C ALA A 104 -12.75 12.62 3.46
N GLU A 105 -12.63 11.76 2.44
CA GLU A 105 -12.95 12.11 1.04
C GLU A 105 -14.42 12.55 0.87
N ARG A 106 -15.36 11.93 1.61
CA ARG A 106 -16.77 12.35 1.63
C ARG A 106 -16.99 13.74 2.24
N GLU A 107 -16.04 14.23 3.02
CA GLU A 107 -16.00 15.58 3.59
C GLU A 107 -15.09 16.51 2.76
N GLU A 108 -14.98 16.25 1.45
CA GLU A 108 -14.29 17.07 0.44
C GLU A 108 -12.75 17.13 0.54
N VAL A 109 -12.13 16.29 1.38
CA VAL A 109 -10.67 16.15 1.43
C VAL A 109 -10.16 15.44 0.18
N ILE A 110 -9.12 15.99 -0.46
CA ILE A 110 -8.48 15.33 -1.60
C ILE A 110 -7.59 14.20 -1.08
N VAL A 111 -7.95 12.95 -1.35
CA VAL A 111 -7.11 11.80 -0.97
C VAL A 111 -6.39 11.22 -2.18
N VAL A 112 -5.06 11.16 -2.10
CA VAL A 112 -4.18 10.65 -3.16
C VAL A 112 -3.44 9.39 -2.71
N ASN A 113 -3.63 8.23 -3.33
CA ASN A 113 -4.62 7.94 -4.36
C ASN A 113 -6.03 7.77 -3.77
N LYS A 114 -7.05 7.85 -4.64
CA LYS A 114 -8.45 7.64 -4.26
C LYS A 114 -8.62 6.32 -3.48
N PRO A 115 -9.19 6.33 -2.26
CA PRO A 115 -9.31 5.14 -1.41
C PRO A 115 -10.05 3.97 -2.07
N GLN A 116 -11.13 4.25 -2.78
CA GLN A 116 -11.85 3.23 -3.55
C GLN A 116 -10.96 2.60 -4.62
N SER A 117 -10.23 3.40 -5.39
CA SER A 117 -9.33 2.90 -6.43
C SER A 117 -8.18 2.07 -5.86
N LEU A 118 -7.71 2.36 -4.63
CA LEU A 118 -6.74 1.50 -3.96
C LEU A 118 -7.29 0.09 -3.69
N ARG A 119 -8.59 -0.04 -3.41
CA ARG A 119 -9.24 -1.35 -3.23
C ARG A 119 -9.57 -2.05 -4.54
N ASP A 120 -9.94 -1.29 -5.55
CA ASP A 120 -10.35 -1.82 -6.85
C ASP A 120 -9.14 -2.24 -7.70
N CYS A 121 -8.02 -1.50 -7.61
CA CYS A 121 -6.86 -1.65 -8.49
C CYS A 121 -5.69 -2.38 -7.80
N ASN A 122 -5.86 -3.65 -7.43
CA ASN A 122 -4.75 -4.46 -6.91
C ASN A 122 -3.57 -4.48 -7.91
N GLU A 123 -2.35 -4.22 -7.44
CA GLU A 123 -1.17 -4.05 -8.30
C GLU A 123 -0.90 -5.18 -9.31
N LYS A 124 -1.30 -6.42 -8.98
CA LYS A 124 -1.07 -7.58 -9.85
C LYS A 124 -2.30 -7.95 -10.66
N VAL A 125 -3.48 -7.92 -10.05
CA VAL A 125 -4.73 -8.28 -10.72
C VAL A 125 -5.17 -7.18 -11.68
N PHE A 126 -4.97 -5.91 -11.37
CA PHE A 126 -5.42 -4.82 -12.23
C PHE A 126 -4.78 -4.84 -13.64
N ALA A 127 -3.60 -5.44 -13.77
CA ALA A 127 -2.98 -5.67 -15.08
C ALA A 127 -3.83 -6.56 -16.01
N THR A 128 -4.69 -7.44 -15.46
CA THR A 128 -5.55 -8.33 -16.26
C THR A 128 -6.66 -7.60 -17.01
N GLU A 129 -6.95 -6.34 -16.65
CA GLU A 129 -7.84 -5.46 -17.42
C GLU A 129 -7.21 -4.99 -18.74
N PHE A 130 -5.90 -5.23 -18.92
CA PHE A 130 -5.14 -4.88 -20.12
C PHE A 130 -4.40 -6.09 -20.69
N PRO A 131 -5.11 -7.18 -21.05
CA PRO A 131 -4.49 -8.45 -21.40
C PRO A 131 -3.55 -8.36 -22.62
N GLN A 132 -3.77 -7.39 -23.52
CA GLN A 132 -2.90 -7.12 -24.66
C GLN A 132 -1.49 -6.67 -24.28
N CYS A 133 -1.29 -6.20 -23.04
CA CYS A 133 -0.01 -5.78 -22.50
C CYS A 133 0.66 -6.87 -21.64
N CYS A 134 0.01 -8.04 -21.49
CA CYS A 134 0.47 -9.12 -20.62
C CYS A 134 0.99 -10.31 -21.42
N THR A 135 1.93 -11.06 -20.82
CA THR A 135 2.15 -12.47 -21.20
C THR A 135 0.90 -13.29 -20.86
N PRO A 136 0.73 -14.50 -21.43
CA PRO A 136 -0.32 -15.42 -20.96
C PRO A 136 -0.30 -15.53 -19.43
N PHE A 137 -1.47 -15.45 -18.80
CA PHE A 137 -1.61 -15.44 -17.35
C PHE A 137 -2.81 -16.26 -16.89
N LEU A 138 -2.74 -16.74 -15.65
CA LEU A 138 -3.83 -17.40 -14.94
C LEU A 138 -3.83 -16.90 -13.49
N VAL A 139 -4.97 -16.42 -13.01
CA VAL A 139 -5.18 -16.05 -11.61
C VAL A 139 -6.18 -17.03 -11.00
N THR A 140 -5.71 -17.87 -10.08
CA THR A 140 -6.56 -18.87 -9.42
C THR A 140 -5.96 -19.38 -8.12
N SER A 141 -6.81 -19.82 -7.21
CA SER A 141 -6.41 -20.61 -6.03
C SER A 141 -6.52 -22.13 -6.26
N ASN A 142 -6.99 -22.56 -7.43
CA ASN A 142 -7.12 -23.97 -7.78
C ASN A 142 -5.77 -24.54 -8.28
N GLN A 143 -5.17 -25.42 -7.49
CA GLN A 143 -3.87 -26.01 -7.81
C GLN A 143 -3.87 -26.87 -9.08
N SER A 144 -4.99 -27.48 -9.46
CA SER A 144 -5.06 -28.28 -10.69
C SER A 144 -4.93 -27.39 -11.93
N LEU A 145 -5.65 -26.27 -11.96
CA LEU A 145 -5.53 -25.27 -13.03
C LEU A 145 -4.10 -24.69 -13.11
N LEU A 146 -3.46 -24.44 -11.97
CA LEU A 146 -2.06 -23.99 -11.94
C LEU A 146 -1.11 -25.04 -12.55
N LYS A 147 -1.28 -26.33 -12.22
CA LYS A 147 -0.46 -27.40 -12.80
C LYS A 147 -0.66 -27.55 -14.31
N GLU A 148 -1.90 -27.43 -14.77
CA GLU A 148 -2.24 -27.45 -16.20
C GLU A 148 -1.55 -26.29 -16.94
N PHE A 149 -1.65 -25.08 -16.41
CA PHE A 149 -1.01 -23.89 -16.97
C PHE A 149 0.53 -24.00 -17.02
N ILE A 150 1.15 -24.52 -15.96
CA ILE A 150 2.60 -24.76 -15.91
C ILE A 150 3.02 -25.79 -16.98
N LYS A 151 2.23 -26.85 -17.16
CA LYS A 151 2.50 -27.88 -18.16
C LYS A 151 2.37 -27.35 -19.58
N GLU A 152 1.38 -26.50 -19.84
CA GLU A 152 1.15 -25.87 -21.14
C GLU A 152 2.27 -24.91 -21.53
N HIS A 153 2.69 -24.04 -20.60
CA HIS A 153 3.63 -22.96 -20.90
C HIS A 153 5.11 -23.27 -20.60
N LEU A 154 5.41 -24.45 -20.06
CA LEU A 154 6.75 -25.05 -19.86
C LEU A 154 7.70 -24.33 -18.88
N ASP A 155 7.73 -23.00 -18.86
CA ASP A 155 8.55 -22.15 -18.00
C ASP A 155 7.71 -20.94 -17.58
N THR A 156 7.35 -20.89 -16.29
CA THR A 156 6.35 -19.95 -15.76
C THR A 156 6.87 -19.22 -14.54
N VAL A 157 6.22 -18.11 -14.20
CA VAL A 157 6.44 -17.40 -12.93
C VAL A 157 5.17 -17.52 -12.09
N VAL A 158 5.30 -18.05 -10.87
CA VAL A 158 4.23 -18.17 -9.88
C VAL A 158 4.52 -17.20 -8.73
N LYS A 159 3.52 -16.40 -8.34
CA LYS A 159 3.65 -15.36 -7.31
C LYS A 159 2.32 -15.16 -6.56
N PRO A 160 2.34 -14.77 -5.27
CA PRO A 160 1.14 -14.39 -4.55
C PRO A 160 0.64 -13.01 -4.98
N LEU A 161 -0.59 -12.66 -4.57
CA LEU A 161 -1.25 -11.41 -4.95
C LEU A 161 -0.96 -10.24 -3.99
N ASP A 162 -0.69 -10.52 -2.72
CA ASP A 162 -0.60 -9.58 -1.59
C ASP A 162 0.83 -9.09 -1.29
N GLY A 163 1.87 -9.82 -1.67
CA GLY A 163 3.27 -9.48 -1.38
C GLY A 163 3.86 -8.37 -2.26
N MET A 164 4.99 -7.79 -1.80
CA MET A 164 5.78 -6.79 -2.54
C MET A 164 7.27 -7.16 -2.60
N GLY A 165 8.07 -6.41 -3.36
CA GLY A 165 9.54 -6.47 -3.30
C GLY A 165 10.18 -7.80 -3.74
N GLY A 166 9.50 -8.60 -4.57
CA GLY A 166 10.02 -9.90 -5.01
C GLY A 166 9.73 -11.07 -4.06
N SER A 167 8.99 -10.82 -2.97
CA SER A 167 8.64 -11.84 -1.99
C SER A 167 7.81 -12.96 -2.61
N SER A 168 8.21 -14.21 -2.37
CA SER A 168 7.50 -15.42 -2.82
C SER A 168 7.25 -15.49 -4.33
N ILE A 169 8.20 -14.99 -5.14
CA ILE A 169 8.19 -15.17 -6.60
C ILE A 169 9.03 -16.40 -6.96
N PHE A 170 8.42 -17.35 -7.68
CA PHE A 170 9.06 -18.60 -8.09
C PHE A 170 9.04 -18.71 -9.61
N ARG A 171 10.19 -19.02 -10.20
CA ARG A 171 10.24 -19.53 -11.58
C ARG A 171 10.03 -21.03 -11.53
N VAL A 172 9.02 -21.55 -12.23
CA VAL A 172 8.61 -22.95 -12.18
C VAL A 172 8.59 -23.51 -13.59
N ARG A 173 9.43 -24.53 -13.82
CA ARG A 173 9.45 -25.29 -15.08
C ARG A 173 8.53 -26.52 -14.97
N SER A 174 8.03 -27.01 -16.09
CA SER A 174 7.06 -28.13 -16.12
C SER A 174 7.52 -29.44 -15.48
N LEU A 175 8.84 -29.64 -15.33
CA LEU A 175 9.45 -30.81 -14.69
C LEU A 175 10.09 -30.49 -13.32
N ASP A 176 9.78 -29.34 -12.73
CA ASP A 176 10.34 -28.96 -11.43
C ASP A 176 9.81 -29.89 -10.32
N PRO A 177 10.68 -30.56 -9.54
CA PRO A 177 10.24 -31.48 -8.50
C PRO A 177 9.47 -30.79 -7.36
N ASN A 178 9.57 -29.46 -7.25
CA ASN A 178 8.98 -28.68 -6.17
C ASN A 178 7.61 -28.08 -6.51
N ILE A 179 7.05 -28.34 -7.70
CA ILE A 179 5.75 -27.76 -8.13
C ILE A 179 4.69 -27.91 -7.03
N ALA A 180 4.54 -29.10 -6.46
CA ALA A 180 3.53 -29.36 -5.44
C ALA A 180 3.69 -28.46 -4.20
N VAL A 181 4.91 -28.35 -3.68
CA VAL A 181 5.21 -27.58 -2.46
C VAL A 181 5.10 -26.07 -2.72
N ILE A 182 5.55 -25.59 -3.88
CA ILE A 182 5.42 -24.18 -4.28
C ILE A 182 3.94 -23.81 -4.35
N LEU A 183 3.13 -24.61 -5.06
CA LEU A 183 1.70 -24.35 -5.20
C LEU A 183 0.98 -24.45 -3.86
N GLU A 184 1.31 -25.43 -3.02
CA GLU A 184 0.75 -25.52 -1.66
C GLU A 184 1.05 -24.27 -0.85
N ASN A 185 2.30 -23.80 -0.84
CA ASN A 185 2.68 -22.62 -0.07
C ASN A 185 2.00 -21.33 -0.56
N ILE A 186 1.87 -21.13 -1.86
CA ILE A 186 1.28 -19.89 -2.43
C ILE A 186 -0.26 -19.92 -2.39
N THR A 187 -0.87 -21.10 -2.47
CA THR A 187 -2.34 -21.25 -2.40
C THR A 187 -2.86 -21.54 -1.00
N LYS A 188 -1.99 -21.52 0.03
CA LYS A 188 -2.37 -21.78 1.41
C LYS A 188 -3.52 -20.85 1.80
N LYS A 189 -4.66 -21.47 2.12
CA LYS A 189 -5.81 -20.75 2.66
C LYS A 189 -5.44 -20.26 4.05
N VAL A 190 -5.60 -18.97 4.32
CA VAL A 190 -5.79 -18.51 5.70
C VAL A 190 -7.18 -18.98 6.13
N ILE A 191 -7.30 -20.25 6.51
CA ILE A 191 -8.42 -20.70 7.32
C ILE A 191 -7.93 -20.62 8.77
N GLN A 192 -8.02 -19.44 9.37
CA GLN A 192 -8.27 -19.40 10.80
C GLN A 192 -9.77 -19.66 10.98
N LYS A 193 -10.12 -20.94 11.10
CA LYS A 193 -11.37 -21.28 11.78
C LYS A 193 -11.12 -20.97 13.26
N LEU A 194 -11.73 -19.90 13.75
CA LEU A 194 -12.03 -19.75 15.17
C LEU A 194 -12.95 -20.89 15.61
#